data_AF-A0A661AIV4-F1
#
_entry.id   AF-A0A661AIV4-F1
#
_cell.length_a   1.000
_cell.length_b   1.000
_cell.length_c   1.000
_cell.angle_alpha   90.00
_cell.angle_beta   90.00
_cell.angle_gamma   90.00
#
_symmetry.space_group_name_H-M   'P 1'
#
loop_
_entity.id
_entity.type
_entity.pdbx_description
1 polymer ?
#
loop_
_entity_poly.entity_id
_entity_poly.type
_entity_poly.pdbx_seq_one_letter_code
_entity_poly.pdbx_strand_id
1 'polypeptide(L)'
;MPKKIDQAKSLRDQAKEAERKGDLKKAIELYEKAISIAEEPAFLNELGELYRKAGEKDKAVNVLWQALEKFKEMDFYPNAIAVAMKLKKIIGEDIELLEVLADLQNRQGLLADAISTYSRLAELLKKEGDIEGVIEVYKKMVEVTPKRVDLRLKLVDIYLSQGKTEEAVEELKKVRDIYEEQGKVEKVEEIEARIRELTGEEAVEEKKEEEAEEIKIVFEQTPEAKVFEEIKEEKEEEVKEIAPTIEEEVIKAPPSEIPEPG
;
A
#
# COMPACT_ATOMS: atom_id res chain seq x y z
N MET A 1 -10.12 -34.27 31.93
CA MET A 1 -10.53 -33.24 30.95
C MET A 1 -11.53 -33.76 29.89
N PRO A 2 -11.37 -34.95 29.26
CA PRO A 2 -12.30 -35.43 28.22
C PRO A 2 -13.78 -35.49 28.64
N LYS A 3 -14.05 -36.03 29.84
CA LYS A 3 -15.42 -36.16 30.38
C LYS A 3 -16.18 -34.83 30.49
N LYS A 4 -15.48 -33.70 30.72
CA LYS A 4 -16.12 -32.37 30.81
C LYS A 4 -16.53 -31.86 29.42
N ILE A 5 -15.70 -32.09 28.41
CA ILE A 5 -16.01 -31.73 27.02
C ILE A 5 -17.19 -32.57 26.51
N ASP A 6 -17.24 -33.86 26.83
CA ASP A 6 -18.37 -34.73 26.45
C ASP A 6 -19.68 -34.29 27.13
N GLN A 7 -19.60 -33.86 28.38
CA GLN A 7 -20.75 -33.29 29.09
C GLN A 7 -21.25 -31.99 28.42
N ALA A 8 -20.33 -31.09 28.05
CA ALA A 8 -20.70 -29.85 27.35
C ALA A 8 -21.34 -30.13 25.97
N LYS A 9 -20.81 -31.12 25.23
CA LYS A 9 -21.39 -31.58 23.95
C LYS A 9 -22.78 -32.19 24.12
N SER A 10 -23.01 -32.96 25.18
CA SER A 10 -24.34 -33.50 25.48
C SER A 10 -25.35 -32.39 25.77
N LEU A 11 -24.95 -31.35 26.53
CA LEU A 11 -25.81 -30.19 26.78
C LEU A 11 -26.12 -29.42 25.49
N ARG A 12 -25.13 -29.23 24.61
CA ARG A 12 -25.34 -28.66 23.27
C ARG A 12 -26.38 -29.47 22.47
N ASP A 13 -26.30 -30.79 22.48
CA ASP A 13 -27.26 -31.62 21.72
C ASP A 13 -28.69 -31.49 22.25
N GLN A 14 -28.84 -31.43 23.57
CA GLN A 14 -30.13 -31.12 24.19
C GLN A 14 -30.62 -29.71 23.84
N ALA A 15 -29.71 -28.73 23.76
CA ALA A 15 -30.04 -27.36 23.38
C ALA A 15 -30.57 -27.30 21.93
N LYS A 16 -29.89 -27.98 21.00
CA LYS A 16 -30.34 -28.09 19.60
C LYS A 16 -31.70 -28.75 19.47
N GLU A 17 -31.98 -29.76 20.28
CA GLU A 17 -33.29 -30.41 20.32
C GLU A 17 -34.38 -29.49 20.89
N ALA A 18 -34.07 -28.71 21.94
CA ALA A 18 -34.99 -27.70 22.47
C ALA A 18 -35.28 -26.61 21.44
N GLU A 19 -34.25 -26.13 20.72
CA GLU A 19 -34.39 -25.16 19.64
C GLU A 19 -35.29 -25.67 18.50
N ARG A 20 -35.12 -26.92 18.06
CA ARG A 20 -35.99 -27.55 17.04
C ARG A 20 -37.45 -27.61 17.47
N LYS A 21 -37.71 -27.71 18.77
CA LYS A 21 -39.06 -27.69 19.36
C LYS A 21 -39.60 -26.27 19.55
N GLY A 22 -38.84 -25.24 19.21
CA GLY A 22 -39.19 -23.84 19.39
C GLY A 22 -39.00 -23.33 20.82
N ASP A 23 -38.45 -24.13 21.73
CA ASP A 23 -38.18 -23.73 23.12
C ASP A 23 -36.84 -23.00 23.21
N LEU A 24 -36.83 -21.76 22.71
CA LEU A 24 -35.64 -20.90 22.67
C LEU A 24 -35.08 -20.63 24.07
N LYS A 25 -35.95 -20.47 25.08
CA LYS A 25 -35.52 -20.22 26.46
C LYS A 25 -34.70 -21.39 27.01
N LYS A 26 -35.22 -22.61 26.85
CA LYS A 26 -34.48 -23.81 27.29
C LYS A 26 -33.21 -24.04 26.48
N ALA A 27 -33.23 -23.76 25.18
CA ALA A 27 -32.04 -23.86 24.34
C ALA A 27 -30.92 -22.92 24.84
N ILE A 28 -31.26 -21.67 25.15
CA ILE A 28 -30.34 -20.68 25.73
C ILE A 28 -29.76 -21.19 27.05
N GLU A 29 -30.61 -21.59 28.01
CA GLU A 29 -30.16 -22.10 29.31
C GLU A 29 -29.20 -23.30 29.20
N LEU A 30 -29.43 -24.18 28.23
CA LEU A 30 -28.58 -25.34 27.98
C LEU A 30 -27.24 -24.97 27.35
N TYR A 31 -27.21 -24.00 26.43
CA TYR A 31 -25.97 -23.48 25.87
C TYR A 31 -25.14 -22.73 26.92
N GLU A 32 -25.76 -21.92 27.78
CA GLU A 32 -25.06 -21.25 28.89
C GLU A 32 -24.41 -22.26 29.84
N LYS A 33 -25.12 -23.35 30.16
CA LYS A 33 -24.55 -24.46 30.93
C LYS A 33 -23.40 -25.13 30.20
N ALA A 34 -23.51 -25.38 28.89
CA ALA A 34 -22.44 -25.97 28.10
C ALA A 34 -21.17 -25.08 28.11
N ILE A 35 -21.35 -23.77 27.93
CA ILE A 35 -20.26 -22.78 27.93
C ILE A 35 -19.58 -22.68 29.30
N SER A 36 -20.36 -22.75 30.39
CA SER A 36 -19.79 -22.77 31.76
C SER A 36 -18.88 -23.97 32.03
N ILE A 37 -18.98 -25.03 31.24
CA ILE A 37 -18.16 -26.23 31.33
C ILE A 37 -16.99 -26.17 30.34
N ALA A 38 -17.24 -25.72 29.12
CA ALA A 38 -16.25 -25.58 28.05
C ALA A 38 -16.59 -24.37 27.17
N GLU A 39 -15.70 -23.38 27.17
CA GLU A 39 -15.89 -22.10 26.50
C GLU A 39 -15.50 -22.16 25.01
N GLU A 40 -16.14 -23.06 24.28
CA GLU A 40 -15.89 -23.30 22.85
C GLU A 40 -16.50 -22.19 21.98
N PRO A 41 -15.76 -21.63 20.99
CA PRO A 41 -16.29 -20.57 20.13
C PRO A 41 -17.52 -21.00 19.33
N ALA A 42 -17.64 -22.29 19.01
CA ALA A 42 -18.84 -22.84 18.37
C ALA A 42 -20.08 -22.75 19.27
N PHE A 43 -19.94 -22.89 20.59
CA PHE A 43 -21.08 -22.78 21.50
C PHE A 43 -21.51 -21.32 21.67
N LEU A 44 -20.55 -20.40 21.75
CA LEU A 44 -20.81 -18.97 21.78
C LEU A 44 -21.54 -18.50 20.51
N ASN A 45 -21.08 -18.93 19.32
CA ASN A 45 -21.73 -18.59 18.05
C ASN A 45 -23.19 -19.04 17.99
N GLU A 46 -23.49 -20.25 18.45
CA GLU A 46 -24.87 -20.78 18.49
C GLU A 46 -25.72 -20.04 19.53
N LEU A 47 -25.17 -19.75 20.72
CA LEU A 47 -25.85 -18.96 21.75
C LEU A 47 -26.19 -17.54 21.26
N GLY A 48 -25.26 -16.89 20.56
CA GLY A 48 -25.48 -15.59 19.93
C GLY A 48 -26.63 -15.61 18.91
N GLU A 49 -26.72 -16.66 18.10
CA GLU A 49 -27.85 -16.85 17.18
C GLU A 49 -29.18 -17.09 17.89
N LEU A 50 -29.17 -17.84 19.01
CA LEU A 50 -30.36 -18.03 19.83
C LEU A 50 -30.84 -16.71 20.45
N TYR A 51 -29.92 -15.91 20.99
CA TYR A 51 -30.25 -14.57 21.49
C TYR A 51 -30.83 -13.68 20.39
N ARG A 52 -30.25 -13.72 19.18
CA ARG A 52 -30.79 -13.00 18.02
C ARG A 52 -32.21 -13.45 17.66
N LYS A 53 -32.47 -14.76 17.67
CA LYS A 53 -33.82 -15.33 17.41
C LYS A 53 -34.83 -14.97 18.50
N ALA A 54 -34.38 -14.84 19.74
CA ALA A 54 -35.19 -14.40 20.87
C ALA A 54 -35.45 -12.89 20.90
N GLY A 55 -34.85 -12.10 19.99
CA GLY A 55 -34.96 -10.65 19.97
C GLY A 55 -34.04 -9.92 20.94
N GLU A 56 -33.17 -10.65 21.65
CA GLU A 56 -32.21 -10.14 22.62
C GLU A 56 -30.94 -9.63 21.91
N LYS A 57 -31.09 -8.55 21.14
CA LYS A 57 -30.07 -8.04 20.20
C LYS A 57 -28.73 -7.77 20.89
N ASP A 58 -28.72 -7.07 22.02
CA ASP A 58 -27.49 -6.66 22.69
C ASP A 58 -26.70 -7.86 23.23
N LYS A 59 -27.40 -8.87 23.78
CA LYS A 59 -26.79 -10.13 24.21
C LYS A 59 -26.23 -10.90 23.02
N ALA A 60 -26.96 -10.93 21.91
CA ALA A 60 -26.49 -11.58 20.68
C ALA A 60 -25.17 -10.97 20.20
N VAL A 61 -25.10 -9.64 20.13
CA VAL A 61 -23.90 -8.91 19.70
C VAL A 61 -22.73 -9.21 20.64
N ASN A 62 -22.94 -9.10 21.95
CA ASN A 62 -21.89 -9.36 22.93
C ASN A 62 -21.31 -10.78 22.81
N VAL A 63 -22.17 -11.80 22.76
CA VAL A 63 -21.73 -13.20 22.68
C VAL A 63 -21.10 -13.53 21.31
N LEU A 64 -21.58 -12.94 20.22
CA LEU A 64 -20.97 -13.13 18.90
C LEU A 64 -19.59 -12.48 18.80
N TRP A 65 -19.35 -11.35 19.45
CA TRP A 65 -18.01 -10.77 19.55
C TRP A 65 -17.05 -11.69 20.31
N GLN A 66 -17.48 -12.30 21.41
CA GLN A 66 -16.67 -13.30 22.12
C GLN A 66 -16.35 -14.52 21.23
N ALA A 67 -17.33 -15.00 20.45
CA ALA A 67 -17.11 -16.08 19.50
C ALA A 67 -16.10 -15.69 18.40
N LEU A 68 -16.22 -14.46 17.89
CA LEU A 68 -15.34 -13.92 16.85
C LEU A 68 -13.88 -13.88 17.32
N GLU A 69 -13.63 -13.29 18.48
CA GLU A 69 -12.28 -13.17 19.03
C GLU A 69 -11.67 -14.55 19.30
N LYS A 70 -12.42 -15.49 19.87
CA LYS A 70 -11.91 -16.86 20.06
C LYS A 70 -11.61 -17.59 18.74
N PHE A 71 -12.44 -17.43 17.70
CA PHE A 71 -12.12 -18.01 16.39
C PHE A 71 -10.86 -17.37 15.78
N LYS A 72 -10.66 -16.07 15.97
CA LYS A 72 -9.47 -15.34 15.54
C LYS A 72 -8.21 -15.78 16.30
N GLU A 73 -8.28 -15.94 17.61
CA GLU A 73 -7.19 -16.48 18.45
C GLU A 73 -6.74 -17.89 18.04
N MET A 74 -7.68 -18.69 17.52
CA MET A 74 -7.43 -20.05 17.03
C MET A 74 -7.03 -20.10 15.54
N ASP A 75 -6.87 -18.95 14.88
CA ASP A 75 -6.63 -18.83 13.43
C ASP A 75 -7.70 -19.52 12.55
N PHE A 76 -8.91 -19.70 13.10
CA PHE A 76 -10.06 -20.26 12.38
C PHE A 76 -10.79 -19.15 11.61
N TYR A 77 -10.07 -18.52 10.68
CA TYR A 77 -10.52 -17.34 9.96
C TYR A 77 -11.85 -17.52 9.18
N PRO A 78 -12.16 -18.67 8.54
CA PRO A 78 -13.46 -18.85 7.88
C PRO A 78 -14.64 -18.74 8.86
N ASN A 79 -14.48 -19.28 10.06
CA ASN A 79 -15.49 -19.21 11.11
C ASN A 79 -15.59 -17.79 11.68
N ALA A 80 -14.45 -17.13 11.92
CA ALA A 80 -14.40 -15.74 12.34
C ALA A 80 -15.12 -14.83 11.33
N ILE A 81 -14.81 -14.93 10.04
CA ILE A 81 -15.48 -14.18 8.97
C ILE A 81 -16.99 -14.42 8.98
N ALA A 82 -17.43 -15.68 9.10
CA ALA A 82 -18.86 -15.99 9.17
C ALA A 82 -19.55 -15.34 10.38
N VAL A 83 -18.90 -15.29 11.54
CA VAL A 83 -19.42 -14.61 12.73
C VAL A 83 -19.45 -13.10 12.54
N ALA A 84 -18.39 -12.50 11.99
CA ALA A 84 -18.34 -11.08 11.66
C ALA A 84 -19.45 -10.67 10.66
N MET A 85 -19.74 -11.51 9.66
CA MET A 85 -20.88 -11.28 8.74
C MET A 85 -22.24 -11.34 9.44
N LYS A 86 -22.41 -12.22 10.43
CA LYS A 86 -23.63 -12.24 11.27
C LYS A 86 -23.75 -10.97 12.09
N LEU A 87 -22.67 -10.54 12.75
CA LEU A 87 -22.61 -9.27 13.48
C LEU A 87 -23.00 -8.11 12.57
N LYS A 88 -22.45 -8.04 11.34
CA LYS A 88 -22.75 -6.98 10.36
C LYS A 88 -24.24 -6.92 10.02
N LYS A 89 -24.91 -8.07 9.93
CA LYS A 89 -26.37 -8.13 9.71
C LYS A 89 -27.18 -7.58 10.90
N ILE A 90 -26.64 -7.63 12.11
CA ILE A 90 -27.31 -7.21 13.34
C ILE A 90 -27.05 -5.72 13.62
N ILE A 91 -25.79 -5.30 13.63
CA ILE A 91 -25.40 -3.93 14.02
C ILE A 91 -25.23 -2.99 12.83
N GLY A 92 -25.19 -3.52 11.61
CA GLY A 92 -24.99 -2.73 10.39
C GLY A 92 -23.51 -2.55 10.08
N GLU A 93 -23.20 -1.43 9.44
CA GLU A 93 -21.82 -1.03 9.16
C GLU A 93 -21.28 -0.26 10.36
N ASP A 94 -20.30 -0.86 10.99
CA ASP A 94 -19.64 -0.40 12.20
C ASP A 94 -18.13 -0.40 11.96
N ILE A 95 -17.42 0.60 12.44
CA ILE A 95 -16.00 0.83 12.13
C ILE A 95 -15.14 -0.33 12.65
N GLU A 96 -15.29 -0.69 13.92
CA GLU A 96 -14.53 -1.77 14.56
C GLU A 96 -14.80 -3.11 13.85
N LEU A 97 -16.08 -3.39 13.56
CA LEU A 97 -16.45 -4.61 12.86
C LEU A 97 -15.87 -4.70 11.45
N LEU A 98 -15.93 -3.60 10.68
CA LEU A 98 -15.41 -3.59 9.31
C LEU A 98 -13.89 -3.74 9.29
N GLU A 99 -13.18 -3.13 10.25
CA GLU A 99 -11.75 -3.30 10.40
C GLU A 99 -11.39 -4.77 10.67
N VAL A 100 -12.03 -5.39 11.68
CA VAL A 100 -11.79 -6.80 12.02
C VAL A 100 -12.14 -7.72 10.84
N LEU A 101 -13.24 -7.46 10.13
CA LEU A 101 -13.64 -8.25 8.97
C LEU A 101 -12.61 -8.16 7.82
N ALA A 102 -12.12 -6.95 7.52
CA ALA A 102 -11.13 -6.74 6.46
C ALA A 102 -9.79 -7.42 6.79
N ASP A 103 -9.33 -7.30 8.04
CA ASP A 103 -8.12 -7.96 8.53
C ASP A 103 -8.24 -9.50 8.43
N LEU A 104 -9.40 -10.07 8.81
CA LEU A 104 -9.67 -11.50 8.71
C LEU A 104 -9.70 -11.98 7.26
N GLN A 105 -10.35 -11.24 6.37
CA GLN A 105 -10.39 -11.54 4.93
C GLN A 105 -8.98 -11.53 4.33
N ASN A 106 -8.15 -10.55 4.70
CA ASN A 106 -6.76 -10.49 4.27
C ASN A 106 -5.97 -11.72 4.74
N ARG A 107 -6.05 -12.07 6.03
CA ARG A 107 -5.39 -13.26 6.60
C ARG A 107 -5.82 -14.57 5.95
N GLN A 108 -7.10 -14.66 5.56
CA GLN A 108 -7.64 -15.80 4.83
C GLN A 108 -7.21 -15.84 3.35
N GLY A 109 -6.59 -14.77 2.83
CA GLY A 109 -6.19 -14.64 1.43
C GLY A 109 -7.30 -14.17 0.49
N LEU A 110 -8.42 -13.69 1.03
CA LEU A 110 -9.56 -13.14 0.27
C LEU A 110 -9.30 -11.67 -0.07
N LEU A 111 -8.25 -11.41 -0.85
CA LEU A 111 -7.73 -10.05 -1.05
C LEU A 111 -8.76 -9.10 -1.67
N ALA A 112 -9.57 -9.56 -2.63
CA ALA A 112 -10.60 -8.75 -3.26
C ALA A 112 -11.69 -8.34 -2.25
N ASP A 113 -12.12 -9.27 -1.40
CA ASP A 113 -13.10 -9.00 -0.35
C ASP A 113 -12.52 -8.06 0.71
N ALA A 114 -11.27 -8.27 1.12
CA ALA A 114 -10.57 -7.40 2.07
C ALA A 114 -10.50 -5.96 1.54
N ILE A 115 -10.08 -5.76 0.29
CA ILE A 115 -10.02 -4.44 -0.35
C ILE A 115 -11.41 -3.78 -0.43
N SER A 116 -12.45 -4.55 -0.73
CA SER A 116 -13.84 -4.06 -0.74
C SER A 116 -14.28 -3.59 0.66
N THR A 117 -14.01 -4.40 1.69
CA THR A 117 -14.34 -4.06 3.08
C THR A 117 -13.55 -2.86 3.59
N TYR A 118 -12.23 -2.78 3.32
CA TYR A 118 -11.42 -1.60 3.64
C TYR A 118 -11.91 -0.35 2.93
N SER A 119 -12.31 -0.46 1.66
CA SER A 119 -12.88 0.69 0.93
C SER A 119 -14.13 1.20 1.64
N ARG A 120 -14.99 0.29 2.12
CA ARG A 120 -16.18 0.69 2.87
C ARG A 120 -15.84 1.33 4.22
N LEU A 121 -14.84 0.80 4.92
CA LEU A 121 -14.33 1.39 6.17
C LEU A 121 -13.80 2.81 5.94
N ALA A 122 -12.97 3.01 4.91
CA ALA A 122 -12.45 4.33 4.55
C ALA A 122 -13.56 5.33 4.21
N GLU A 123 -14.63 4.90 3.54
CA GLU A 123 -15.80 5.76 3.27
C GLU A 123 -16.52 6.18 4.55
N LEU A 124 -16.62 5.29 5.54
CA LEU A 124 -17.23 5.60 6.84
C LEU A 124 -16.37 6.59 7.62
N LEU A 125 -15.07 6.33 7.76
CA LEU A 125 -14.13 7.22 8.45
C LEU A 125 -14.09 8.61 7.82
N LYS A 126 -14.09 8.68 6.47
CA LYS A 126 -14.18 9.96 5.75
C LYS A 126 -15.45 10.74 6.07
N LYS A 127 -16.60 10.06 6.26
CA LYS A 127 -17.86 10.72 6.64
C LYS A 127 -17.83 11.23 8.07
N GLU A 128 -17.09 10.58 8.96
CA GLU A 128 -16.88 11.04 10.33
C GLU A 128 -15.81 12.14 10.42
N GLY A 129 -15.06 12.36 9.35
CA GLY A 129 -13.98 13.33 9.30
C GLY A 129 -12.66 12.83 9.89
N ASP A 130 -12.56 11.54 10.19
CA ASP A 130 -11.33 10.89 10.67
C ASP A 130 -10.38 10.61 9.49
N ILE A 131 -9.61 11.61 9.10
CA ILE A 131 -8.70 11.52 7.96
C ILE A 131 -7.48 10.65 8.28
N GLU A 132 -6.99 10.69 9.52
CA GLU A 132 -5.93 9.81 10.00
C GLU A 132 -6.33 8.33 9.87
N GLY A 133 -7.54 7.98 10.28
CA GLY A 133 -8.09 6.64 10.09
C GLY A 133 -8.18 6.25 8.61
N VAL A 134 -8.59 7.17 7.73
CA VAL A 134 -8.60 6.93 6.27
C VAL A 134 -7.19 6.62 5.76
N ILE A 135 -6.17 7.36 6.20
CA ILE A 135 -4.76 7.11 5.81
C ILE A 135 -4.34 5.70 6.23
N GLU A 136 -4.58 5.31 7.48
CA GLU A 136 -4.19 3.97 7.97
C GLU A 136 -4.89 2.85 7.20
N VAL A 137 -6.16 3.03 6.83
CA VAL A 137 -6.88 2.06 5.99
C VAL A 137 -6.27 1.96 4.60
N TYR A 138 -5.94 3.09 3.95
CA TYR A 138 -5.29 3.05 2.64
C TYR A 138 -3.88 2.44 2.70
N LYS A 139 -3.13 2.66 3.79
CA LYS A 139 -1.84 1.98 4.05
C LYS A 139 -2.04 0.46 4.10
N LYS A 140 -3.02 -0.03 4.87
CA LYS A 140 -3.38 -1.47 4.87
C LYS A 140 -3.72 -1.96 3.46
N MET A 141 -4.51 -1.22 2.68
CA MET A 141 -4.89 -1.62 1.32
C MET A 141 -3.70 -1.75 0.36
N VAL A 142 -2.71 -0.84 0.43
CA VAL A 142 -1.50 -0.92 -0.41
C VAL A 142 -0.55 -2.01 0.07
N GLU A 143 -0.54 -2.37 1.36
CA GLU A 143 0.19 -3.53 1.86
C GLU A 143 -0.43 -4.85 1.37
N VAL A 144 -1.75 -4.94 1.39
CA VAL A 144 -2.51 -6.11 0.87
C VAL A 144 -2.32 -6.28 -0.64
N THR A 145 -2.22 -5.17 -1.38
CA THR A 145 -2.07 -5.18 -2.83
C THR A 145 -0.93 -4.28 -3.33
N PRO A 146 0.34 -4.67 -3.13
CA PRO A 146 1.49 -3.78 -3.38
C PRO A 146 1.62 -3.24 -4.80
N LYS A 147 1.08 -3.94 -5.81
CA LYS A 147 1.14 -3.54 -7.22
C LYS A 147 -0.08 -2.74 -7.71
N ARG A 148 -1.06 -2.46 -6.85
CA ARG A 148 -2.26 -1.65 -7.20
C ARG A 148 -1.93 -0.17 -7.18
N VAL A 149 -1.49 0.33 -8.33
CA VAL A 149 -1.12 1.76 -8.52
C VAL A 149 -2.28 2.70 -8.20
N ASP A 150 -3.51 2.33 -8.54
CA ASP A 150 -4.70 3.15 -8.26
C ASP A 150 -4.92 3.40 -6.75
N LEU A 151 -4.59 2.44 -5.89
CA LEU A 151 -4.69 2.61 -4.44
C LEU A 151 -3.55 3.46 -3.88
N ARG A 152 -2.34 3.31 -4.42
CA ARG A 152 -1.20 4.15 -4.06
C ARG A 152 -1.43 5.61 -4.44
N LEU A 153 -1.92 5.88 -5.65
CA LEU A 153 -2.23 7.25 -6.09
C LEU A 153 -3.33 7.89 -5.24
N LYS A 154 -4.35 7.13 -4.82
CA LYS A 154 -5.34 7.64 -3.86
C LYS A 154 -4.70 7.99 -2.51
N LEU A 155 -3.77 7.18 -2.01
CA LEU A 155 -3.03 7.47 -0.78
C LEU A 155 -2.16 8.73 -0.94
N VAL A 156 -1.50 8.91 -2.09
CA VAL A 156 -0.78 10.15 -2.46
C VAL A 156 -1.71 11.36 -2.37
N ASP A 157 -2.88 11.30 -3.02
CA ASP A 157 -3.82 12.43 -3.02
C ASP A 157 -4.33 12.75 -1.60
N ILE A 158 -4.54 11.73 -0.76
CA ILE A 158 -4.90 11.91 0.65
C ILE A 158 -3.75 12.59 1.40
N TYR A 159 -2.51 12.13 1.25
CA TYR A 159 -1.34 12.74 1.88
C TYR A 159 -1.16 14.21 1.48
N LEU A 160 -1.25 14.52 0.19
CA LEU A 160 -1.14 15.89 -0.31
C LEU A 160 -2.25 16.79 0.27
N SER A 161 -3.48 16.29 0.38
CA SER A 161 -4.59 17.03 1.02
C SER A 161 -4.34 17.36 2.49
N GLN A 162 -3.45 16.60 3.16
CA GLN A 162 -3.05 16.81 4.54
C GLN A 162 -1.70 17.53 4.67
N GLY A 163 -1.10 17.98 3.56
CA GLY A 163 0.22 18.61 3.55
C GLY A 163 1.39 17.65 3.83
N LYS A 164 1.14 16.34 3.77
CA LYS A 164 2.13 15.26 3.99
C LYS A 164 2.91 14.97 2.70
N THR A 165 3.62 15.98 2.21
CA THR A 165 4.29 15.93 0.89
C THR A 165 5.39 14.87 0.84
N GLU A 166 6.13 14.67 1.93
CA GLU A 166 7.21 13.67 1.99
C GLU A 166 6.64 12.25 1.82
N GLU A 167 5.58 11.91 2.55
CA GLU A 167 4.94 10.60 2.45
C GLU A 167 4.27 10.39 1.07
N ALA A 168 3.71 11.45 0.48
CA ALA A 168 3.20 11.42 -0.89
C ALA A 168 4.30 11.10 -1.90
N VAL A 169 5.48 11.74 -1.78
CA VAL A 169 6.63 11.49 -2.66
C VAL A 169 7.13 10.05 -2.52
N GLU A 170 7.19 9.50 -1.30
CA GLU A 170 7.59 8.10 -1.09
C GLU A 170 6.63 7.10 -1.76
N GLU A 171 5.32 7.36 -1.73
CA GLU A 171 4.37 6.52 -2.47
C GLU A 171 4.46 6.72 -3.99
N LEU A 172 4.75 7.93 -4.47
CA LEU A 172 5.00 8.19 -5.90
C LEU A 172 6.23 7.45 -6.40
N LYS A 173 7.33 7.38 -5.63
CA LYS A 173 8.52 6.57 -5.98
C LYS A 173 8.14 5.10 -6.17
N LYS A 174 7.34 4.53 -5.27
CA LYS A 174 6.84 3.15 -5.44
C LYS A 174 5.97 2.99 -6.70
N VAL A 175 5.16 3.99 -7.04
CA VAL A 175 4.37 3.98 -8.29
C VAL A 175 5.26 4.01 -9.51
N ARG A 176 6.29 4.86 -9.52
CA ARG A 176 7.31 4.92 -10.57
C ARG A 176 7.97 3.56 -10.78
N ASP A 177 8.45 2.94 -9.70
CA ASP A 177 9.13 1.63 -9.77
C ASP A 177 8.20 0.55 -10.37
N ILE A 178 6.90 0.56 -10.02
CA ILE A 178 5.92 -0.36 -10.60
C ILE A 178 5.72 -0.13 -12.11
N TYR A 179 5.74 1.13 -12.57
CA TYR A 179 5.64 1.45 -14.00
C TYR A 179 6.91 1.13 -14.77
N GLU A 180 8.08 1.31 -14.15
CA GLU A 180 9.36 0.89 -14.70
C GLU A 180 9.42 -0.63 -14.89
N GLU A 181 9.03 -1.41 -13.88
CA GLU A 181 8.89 -2.87 -13.98
C GLU A 181 7.95 -3.30 -15.14
N GLN A 182 6.96 -2.47 -15.45
CA GLN A 182 5.99 -2.72 -16.53
C GLN A 182 6.45 -2.20 -17.90
N GLY A 183 7.60 -1.53 -17.99
CA GLY A 183 8.10 -0.90 -19.21
C GLY A 183 7.28 0.30 -19.69
N LYS A 184 6.54 0.97 -18.79
CA LYS A 184 5.67 2.10 -19.12
C LYS A 184 6.43 3.44 -19.01
N VAL A 185 7.34 3.66 -19.94
CA VAL A 185 8.27 4.81 -19.96
C VAL A 185 7.52 6.15 -19.80
N GLU A 186 6.50 6.40 -20.62
CA GLU A 186 5.72 7.66 -20.55
C GLU A 186 5.13 7.93 -19.16
N LYS A 187 4.73 6.88 -18.43
CA LYS A 187 4.18 7.02 -17.08
C LYS A 187 5.24 7.20 -16.00
N VAL A 188 6.43 6.66 -16.22
CA VAL A 188 7.58 6.90 -15.36
C VAL A 188 7.93 8.39 -15.41
N GLU A 189 8.03 8.95 -16.62
CA GLU A 189 8.30 10.37 -16.85
C GLU A 189 7.23 11.28 -16.20
N GLU A 190 5.93 10.93 -16.33
CA GLU A 190 4.83 11.66 -15.68
C GLU A 190 4.98 11.69 -14.14
N ILE A 191 5.32 10.54 -13.53
CA ILE A 191 5.48 10.45 -12.09
C ILE A 191 6.75 11.16 -11.62
N GLU A 192 7.83 11.10 -12.37
CA GLU A 192 9.08 11.80 -12.06
C GLU A 192 8.92 13.32 -12.16
N ALA A 193 8.20 13.83 -13.17
CA ALA A 193 7.84 15.24 -13.24
C ALA A 193 7.02 15.67 -12.01
N ARG A 194 6.01 14.89 -11.63
CA ARG A 194 5.21 15.16 -10.43
C ARG A 194 6.04 15.13 -9.14
N ILE A 195 7.04 14.25 -9.03
CA ILE A 195 7.95 14.23 -7.88
C ILE A 195 8.79 15.52 -7.85
N ARG A 196 9.38 15.94 -8.98
CA ARG A 196 10.19 17.17 -9.07
C ARG A 196 9.41 18.43 -8.72
N GLU A 197 8.16 18.52 -9.18
CA GLU A 197 7.25 19.62 -8.83
C GLU A 197 7.02 19.68 -7.31
N LEU A 198 6.75 18.52 -6.67
CA LEU A 198 6.48 18.43 -5.24
C LEU A 198 7.71 18.65 -4.35
N THR A 199 8.90 18.28 -4.82
CA THR A 199 10.17 18.50 -4.09
C THR A 199 10.75 19.89 -4.32
N GLY A 200 10.24 20.63 -5.31
CA GLY A 200 10.78 21.92 -5.73
C GLY A 200 12.14 21.81 -6.42
N GLU A 201 12.53 20.62 -6.88
CA GLU A 201 13.79 20.42 -7.62
C GLU A 201 13.81 21.22 -8.93
N GLU A 202 12.67 21.37 -9.60
CA GLU A 202 12.54 22.23 -10.79
C GLU A 202 12.90 23.70 -10.48
N ALA A 203 12.42 24.24 -9.36
CA ALA A 203 12.75 25.61 -8.96
C ALA A 203 14.23 25.78 -8.55
N VAL A 204 14.91 24.69 -8.19
CA VAL A 204 16.35 24.68 -7.89
C VAL A 204 17.17 24.58 -9.18
N GLU A 205 16.74 23.79 -10.17
CA GLU A 205 17.37 23.73 -11.49
C GLU A 205 17.20 25.04 -12.25
N GLU A 206 15.99 25.60 -12.30
CA GLU A 206 15.73 26.90 -12.95
C GLU A 206 16.61 28.01 -12.38
N LYS A 207 16.71 28.10 -11.03
CA LYS A 207 17.61 29.08 -10.39
C LYS A 207 19.08 28.87 -10.71
N LYS A 208 19.53 27.62 -10.82
CA LYS A 208 20.92 27.33 -11.19
C LYS A 208 21.19 27.70 -12.65
N GLU A 209 20.23 27.50 -13.53
CA GLU A 209 20.35 27.93 -14.93
C GLU A 209 20.35 29.46 -15.04
N GLU A 210 19.46 30.15 -14.33
CA GLU A 210 19.46 31.63 -14.24
C GLU A 210 20.81 32.16 -13.70
N GLU A 211 21.32 31.60 -12.59
CA GLU A 211 22.63 31.99 -12.04
C GLU A 211 23.78 31.70 -13.02
N ALA A 212 23.75 30.56 -13.71
CA ALA A 212 24.76 30.21 -14.71
C ALA A 212 24.74 31.17 -15.92
N GLU A 213 23.56 31.60 -16.35
CA GLU A 213 23.39 32.56 -17.43
C GLU A 213 23.84 33.97 -17.01
N GLU A 214 23.53 34.41 -15.78
CA GLU A 214 24.07 35.66 -15.23
C GLU A 214 25.60 35.64 -15.15
N ILE A 215 26.20 34.56 -14.64
CA ILE A 215 27.66 34.40 -14.56
C ILE A 215 28.29 34.47 -15.96
N LYS A 216 27.66 33.83 -16.95
CA LYS A 216 28.14 33.86 -18.34
C LYS A 216 28.11 35.28 -18.92
N ILE A 217 27.02 36.01 -18.71
CA ILE A 217 26.89 37.42 -19.15
C ILE A 217 27.95 38.29 -18.48
N VAL A 218 28.17 38.14 -17.17
CA VAL A 218 29.19 38.90 -16.44
C VAL A 218 30.59 38.56 -16.96
N PHE A 219 30.89 37.27 -17.18
CA PHE A 219 32.18 36.83 -17.72
C PHE A 219 32.45 37.41 -19.11
N GLU A 220 31.51 37.33 -20.04
CA GLU A 220 31.63 37.88 -21.40
C GLU A 220 31.90 39.39 -21.43
N GLN A 221 31.50 40.12 -20.39
CA GLN A 221 31.76 41.56 -20.26
C GLN A 221 33.12 41.90 -19.65
N THR A 222 33.87 40.91 -19.18
CA THR A 222 35.18 41.13 -18.56
C THR A 222 36.30 41.28 -19.60
N PRO A 223 37.35 42.07 -19.32
CA PRO A 223 38.56 42.11 -20.14
C PRO A 223 39.18 40.73 -20.35
N GLU A 224 39.10 39.87 -19.34
CA GLU A 224 39.63 38.50 -19.34
C GLU A 224 38.94 37.60 -20.36
N ALA A 225 37.64 37.79 -20.63
CA ALA A 225 36.94 37.03 -21.68
C ALA A 225 37.41 37.38 -23.09
N LYS A 226 37.79 38.63 -23.36
CA LYS A 226 38.40 39.02 -24.64
C LYS A 226 39.75 38.37 -24.86
N VAL A 227 40.58 38.33 -23.81
CA VAL A 227 41.87 37.63 -23.85
C VAL A 227 41.67 36.13 -24.07
N PHE A 228 40.62 35.55 -23.49
CA PHE A 228 40.30 34.14 -23.67
C PHE A 228 39.84 33.82 -25.11
N GLU A 229 39.04 34.68 -25.73
CA GLU A 229 38.64 34.57 -27.14
C GLU A 229 39.84 34.74 -28.09
N GLU A 230 40.72 35.72 -27.84
CA GLU A 230 41.96 35.92 -28.63
C GLU A 230 42.87 34.69 -28.58
N ILE A 231 43.09 34.10 -27.40
CA ILE A 231 43.89 32.88 -27.24
C ILE A 231 43.24 31.69 -27.95
N LYS A 232 41.90 31.65 -27.97
CA LYS A 232 41.15 30.57 -28.62
C LYS A 232 41.21 30.68 -30.14
N GLU A 233 41.08 31.88 -30.69
CA GLU A 233 41.28 32.15 -32.12
C GLU A 233 42.72 31.82 -32.54
N GLU A 234 43.74 32.25 -31.77
CA GLU A 234 45.13 31.90 -32.04
C GLU A 234 45.33 30.38 -32.09
N LYS A 235 44.76 29.64 -31.12
CA LYS A 235 44.87 28.18 -31.11
C LYS A 235 44.09 27.49 -32.22
N GLU A 236 42.93 28.01 -32.61
CA GLU A 236 42.19 27.47 -33.75
C GLU A 236 42.90 27.74 -35.09
N GLU A 237 43.55 28.89 -35.24
CA GLU A 237 44.44 29.17 -36.37
C GLU A 237 45.67 28.26 -36.35
N GLU A 238 46.29 28.04 -35.20
CA GLU A 238 47.42 27.12 -35.03
C GLU A 238 47.03 25.69 -35.44
N VAL A 239 45.85 25.21 -35.02
CA VAL A 239 45.33 23.89 -35.43
C VAL A 239 45.01 23.82 -36.92
N LYS A 240 44.52 24.91 -37.55
CA LYS A 240 44.27 24.99 -38.99
C LYS A 240 45.55 25.09 -39.82
N GLU A 241 46.62 25.69 -39.30
CA GLU A 241 47.94 25.71 -39.94
C GLU A 241 48.65 24.35 -39.85
N ILE A 242 48.45 23.61 -38.76
CA ILE A 242 49.02 22.27 -38.57
C ILE A 242 48.23 21.20 -39.36
N ALA A 243 46.93 21.38 -39.59
CA ALA A 243 46.10 20.42 -40.31
C ALA A 243 46.59 20.05 -41.75
N PRO A 244 47.02 20.99 -42.62
CA PRO A 244 47.51 20.65 -43.96
C PRO A 244 48.94 20.09 -43.97
N THR A 245 49.74 20.21 -42.91
CA THR A 245 51.12 19.66 -42.88
C THR A 245 51.17 18.16 -42.55
N ILE A 246 50.11 17.61 -41.96
CA ILE A 246 50.02 16.17 -41.65
C ILE A 246 49.62 15.35 -42.89
N GLU A 247 48.91 15.92 -43.87
CA GLU A 247 48.55 15.20 -45.11
C GLU A 247 49.70 15.09 -46.13
N GLU A 248 50.68 16.00 -46.14
CA GLU A 248 51.82 15.92 -47.07
C GLU A 248 52.98 15.03 -46.58
N GLU A 249 53.15 14.82 -45.27
CA GLU A 249 54.24 13.97 -44.74
C GLU A 249 53.96 12.46 -44.83
N VAL A 250 52.71 12.04 -45.04
CA VAL A 250 52.34 10.61 -45.14
C VAL A 250 52.58 10.02 -46.55
N ILE A 251 52.85 10.83 -47.58
CA ILE A 251 52.97 10.35 -48.98
C ILE A 251 54.43 9.97 -49.37
N LYS A 252 55.43 10.11 -48.50
CA LYS A 252 56.86 9.86 -48.85
C LYS A 252 57.63 8.84 -48.00
N ALA A 253 56.97 7.96 -47.27
CA ALA A 253 57.66 6.81 -46.67
C ALA A 253 57.76 5.63 -47.67
N PRO A 254 58.97 5.17 -48.06
CA PRO A 254 59.12 3.96 -48.87
C PRO A 254 58.75 2.70 -48.06
N PRO A 255 58.30 1.60 -48.71
CA PRO A 255 57.88 0.39 -48.00
C PRO A 255 59.08 -0.25 -47.30
N SER A 256 59.04 -0.30 -45.96
CA SER A 256 60.03 -1.02 -45.16
C SER A 256 59.74 -2.52 -45.19
N GLU A 257 60.76 -3.29 -45.56
CA GLU A 257 60.80 -4.75 -45.63
C GLU A 257 60.39 -5.42 -44.30
N ILE A 258 59.58 -6.47 -44.42
CA ILE A 258 59.16 -7.35 -43.32
C ILE A 258 60.23 -8.45 -43.18
N PRO A 259 60.88 -8.64 -42.01
CA PRO A 259 61.69 -9.84 -41.80
C PRO A 259 60.80 -11.00 -41.32
N GLU A 260 60.99 -12.18 -41.93
CA GLU A 260 60.33 -13.44 -41.55
C GLU A 260 60.79 -13.95 -40.17
N PRO A 261 59.91 -14.62 -39.41
CA PRO A 261 60.26 -15.17 -38.11
C PRO A 261 60.96 -16.52 -38.24
N GLY A 262 62.16 -16.62 -37.66
CA GLY A 262 62.83 -17.88 -37.33
C GLY A 262 62.43 -18.42 -35.97
#